data_AF-A0AAV0D3Z2-F1
#
_entry.id   AF-A0AAV0D3Z2-F1
#
_cell.length_a   1.000
_cell.length_b   1.000
_cell.length_c   1.000
_cell.angle_alpha   90.00
_cell.angle_beta   90.00
_cell.angle_gamma   90.00
#
_symmetry.space_group_name_H-M   'P 1'
#
loop_
_entity.id
_entity.type
_entity.pdbx_description
1 polymer ?
#
loop_
_entity_poly.entity_id
_entity_poly.type
_entity_poly.pdbx_seq_one_letter_code
_entity_poly.pdbx_strand_id
1 'polypeptide(L)'
;MKDNHKGATLLQASSRDSVYPFRAAYQQPSSLALKTALVSGPVWHNRLGHCGDRVLSTLRKNNLISNASTFSHNCVSCKLGKSHCIPFDDVIHNFTTPLQLIHSDVWQ
;
A
#
# COMPACT_ATOMS: atom_id res chain seq x y z
N MET A 1 5.61 -28.35 -3.40
CA MET A 1 6.28 -27.08 -3.05
C MET A 1 7.54 -27.41 -2.26
N LYS A 2 8.67 -26.77 -2.57
CA LYS A 2 9.99 -27.11 -2.03
C LYS A 2 10.70 -25.82 -1.61
N ASP A 3 11.38 -25.85 -0.47
CA ASP A 3 12.13 -24.71 0.06
C ASP A 3 13.33 -24.41 -0.84
N ASN A 4 13.54 -23.13 -1.17
CA ASN A 4 14.58 -22.71 -2.12
C ASN A 4 15.99 -22.66 -1.52
N HIS A 5 16.13 -22.66 -0.19
CA HIS A 5 17.42 -22.58 0.49
C HIS A 5 17.97 -23.94 0.93
N LYS A 6 17.07 -24.90 1.22
CA LYS A 6 17.44 -26.20 1.80
C LYS A 6 16.96 -27.38 0.97
N GLY A 7 16.21 -27.14 -0.11
CA GLY A 7 15.66 -28.19 -0.95
C GLY A 7 14.70 -29.14 -0.22
N ALA A 8 14.19 -28.75 0.95
CA ALA A 8 13.27 -29.57 1.73
C ALA A 8 11.85 -29.48 1.13
N THR A 9 11.18 -30.62 0.96
CA THR A 9 9.80 -30.64 0.46
C THR A 9 8.86 -30.05 1.52
N LEU A 10 8.33 -28.86 1.26
CA LEU A 10 7.43 -28.14 2.16
C LEU A 10 5.97 -28.62 2.04
N LEU A 11 5.56 -29.04 0.84
CA LEU A 11 4.21 -29.50 0.59
C LEU A 11 4.23 -30.55 -0.52
N GLN A 12 3.76 -31.76 -0.21
CA GLN A 12 3.49 -32.80 -1.18
C GLN A 12 2.01 -33.16 -1.08
N ALA A 13 1.25 -32.85 -2.11
CA ALA A 13 -0.17 -33.14 -2.18
C ALA A 13 -0.41 -34.14 -3.31
N SER A 14 -1.14 -35.21 -3.03
CA SER A 14 -1.59 -36.15 -4.06
C SER A 14 -2.68 -35.47 -4.89
N SER A 15 -2.42 -35.25 -6.17
CA SER A 15 -3.46 -34.80 -7.12
C SER A 15 -4.44 -35.93 -7.38
N ARG A 16 -5.74 -35.64 -7.34
CA ARG A 16 -6.79 -36.55 -7.81
C ARG A 16 -7.59 -35.80 -8.87
N ASP A 17 -7.76 -36.39 -10.04
CA ASP A 17 -8.49 -35.81 -11.18
C ASP A 17 -7.97 -34.41 -11.59
N SER A 18 -6.65 -34.23 -11.62
CA SER A 18 -5.96 -32.97 -11.98
C SER A 18 -6.21 -31.78 -11.05
N VAL A 19 -6.82 -32.00 -9.88
CA VAL A 19 -7.00 -30.97 -8.85
C VAL A 19 -6.16 -31.32 -7.63
N TYR A 20 -5.51 -30.31 -7.04
CA TYR A 20 -4.84 -30.44 -5.75
C TYR A 20 -5.85 -30.10 -4.64
N PRO A 21 -6.37 -31.09 -3.88
CA PRO A 21 -7.32 -30.80 -2.83
C PRO A 21 -6.62 -30.13 -1.64
N PHE A 22 -6.87 -28.83 -1.43
CA PHE A 22 -6.51 -28.15 -0.19
C PHE A 22 -7.54 -28.51 0.90
N ARG A 23 -7.25 -29.54 1.69
CA ARG A 23 -8.04 -29.84 2.89
C ARG A 23 -7.55 -28.94 4.02
N ALA A 24 -8.09 -27.73 4.09
CA ALA A 24 -8.08 -27.00 5.36
C ALA A 24 -8.78 -27.91 6.37
N ALA A 25 -8.10 -28.29 7.46
CA ALA A 25 -8.78 -28.93 8.58
C ALA A 25 -9.91 -27.99 8.98
N TYR A 26 -11.15 -28.39 8.71
CA TYR A 26 -12.33 -27.66 9.15
C TYR A 26 -12.38 -27.80 10.67
N GLN A 27 -11.60 -26.96 11.35
CA GLN A 27 -11.86 -26.62 12.72
C GLN A 27 -13.21 -25.90 12.69
N GLN A 28 -14.21 -26.51 13.33
CA GLN A 28 -15.50 -25.88 13.58
C GLN A 28 -15.24 -24.42 13.92
N PRO A 29 -15.83 -23.45 13.22
CA PRO A 29 -15.63 -22.05 13.57
C PRO A 29 -16.25 -21.88 14.96
N SER A 30 -15.42 -21.89 16.01
CA SER A 30 -15.79 -21.23 17.25
C SER A 30 -16.23 -19.84 16.81
N SER A 31 -17.48 -19.49 17.08
CA SER A 31 -18.04 -18.17 16.77
C SER A 31 -17.27 -17.12 17.56
N LEU A 32 -16.07 -16.79 17.07
CA LEU A 32 -15.37 -15.56 17.34
C LEU A 32 -16.14 -14.54 16.52
N ALA A 33 -17.26 -14.11 17.07
CA ALA A 33 -17.88 -12.86 16.68
C ALA A 33 -16.74 -11.85 16.62
N LEU A 34 -16.45 -11.34 15.41
CA LEU A 34 -15.45 -10.31 15.19
C LEU A 34 -15.92 -9.12 16.01
N LYS A 35 -15.44 -9.01 17.25
CA LYS A 35 -15.61 -7.81 18.04
C LYS A 35 -14.97 -6.73 17.16
N THR A 36 -15.79 -5.81 16.66
CA THR A 36 -15.33 -4.58 16.03
C THR A 36 -14.62 -3.79 17.12
N ALA A 37 -13.42 -4.24 17.48
CA ALA A 37 -12.50 -3.50 18.32
C ALA A 37 -12.44 -2.11 17.71
N LEU A 38 -12.78 -1.08 18.49
CA LEU A 38 -12.92 0.30 18.04
C LEU A 38 -11.77 0.66 17.09
N VAL A 39 -12.03 0.54 15.79
CA VAL A 39 -10.98 0.58 14.78
C VAL A 39 -10.60 2.04 14.65
N SER A 40 -9.37 2.40 15.03
CA SER A 40 -8.92 3.78 15.06
C SER A 40 -8.84 4.38 13.65
N GLY A 41 -8.88 5.71 13.56
CA GLY A 41 -8.78 6.43 12.28
C GLY A 41 -7.59 5.99 11.39
N PRO A 42 -6.37 5.81 11.95
CA PRO A 42 -5.22 5.30 11.20
C PRO A 42 -5.43 3.95 10.52
N VAL A 43 -6.21 3.05 11.13
CA VAL A 43 -6.46 1.72 10.55
C VAL A 43 -7.39 1.83 9.34
N TRP A 44 -8.44 2.65 9.44
CA TRP A 44 -9.31 2.92 8.29
C TRP A 44 -8.60 3.68 7.18
N HIS A 45 -7.73 4.63 7.53
CA HIS A 45 -6.84 5.29 6.59
C HIS A 45 -6.03 4.28 5.75
N ASN A 46 -5.40 3.29 6.41
CA ASN A 46 -4.63 2.27 5.70
C ASN A 46 -5.51 1.33 4.86
N ARG A 47 -6.65 0.87 5.40
CA ARG A 47 -7.55 -0.08 4.70
C ARG A 47 -8.20 0.50 3.45
N LEU A 48 -8.49 1.80 3.45
CA LEU A 48 -9.19 2.49 2.36
C LEU A 48 -8.23 3.20 1.39
N GLY A 49 -6.96 2.79 1.35
CA GLY A 49 -6.00 3.31 0.39
C GLY A 49 -5.54 4.74 0.72
N HIS A 50 -5.17 5.00 1.97
CA HIS A 50 -4.62 6.27 2.43
C HIS A 50 -5.56 7.47 2.30
N CYS A 51 -6.86 7.25 2.46
CA CYS A 51 -7.87 8.30 2.38
C CYS A 51 -7.67 9.37 3.48
N GLY A 52 -7.98 10.64 3.16
CA GLY A 52 -7.84 11.75 4.11
C GLY A 52 -8.93 11.76 5.18
N ASP A 53 -8.71 12.54 6.26
CA ASP A 53 -9.67 12.61 7.38
C ASP A 53 -11.04 13.17 6.95
N ARG A 54 -11.11 14.00 5.89
CA ARG A 54 -12.38 14.43 5.30
C ARG A 54 -13.23 13.25 4.81
N VAL A 55 -12.61 12.30 4.10
CA VAL A 55 -13.29 11.10 3.60
C VAL A 55 -13.71 10.21 4.76
N LEU A 56 -12.81 9.97 5.72
CA LEU A 56 -13.12 9.21 6.93
C LEU A 56 -14.27 9.84 7.73
N SER A 57 -14.30 11.16 7.84
CA SER A 57 -15.36 11.90 8.51
C SER A 57 -16.72 11.74 7.82
N THR A 58 -16.77 11.77 6.48
CA THR A 58 -17.99 11.47 5.73
C THR A 58 -18.44 10.03 5.95
N LEU A 59 -17.52 9.07 5.93
CA LEU A 59 -17.84 7.65 6.16
C LEU A 59 -18.37 7.40 7.59
N ARG A 60 -17.79 8.07 8.61
CA ARG A 60 -18.28 8.04 10.00
C ARG A 60 -19.70 8.60 10.09
N LYS A 61 -19.96 9.77 9.50
CA LYS A 61 -21.29 10.41 9.50
C LYS A 61 -22.36 9.52 8.88
N ASN A 62 -22.00 8.74 7.86
CA ASN A 62 -22.89 7.82 7.18
C ASN A 62 -22.95 6.42 7.84
N ASN A 63 -22.31 6.22 9.00
CA ASN A 63 -22.23 4.93 9.70
C ASN A 63 -21.64 3.78 8.85
N LEU A 64 -20.80 4.10 7.85
CA LEU A 64 -20.18 3.12 6.96
C LEU A 64 -18.91 2.52 7.56
N ILE A 65 -18.33 3.17 8.58
CA ILE A 65 -17.19 2.68 9.35
C ILE A 65 -17.45 2.89 10.84
N SER A 66 -16.91 2.02 11.69
CA SER A 66 -17.00 2.16 13.16
C SER A 66 -16.45 3.52 13.61
N ASN A 67 -16.94 4.02 14.75
CA ASN A 67 -16.57 5.32 15.32
C ASN A 67 -15.07 5.40 15.63
N ALA A 68 -14.30 5.73 14.59
CA ALA A 68 -12.87 5.76 14.59
C ALA A 68 -12.42 7.14 15.09
N SER A 69 -11.48 7.19 16.03
CA SER A 69 -10.85 8.46 16.43
C SER A 69 -10.35 9.26 15.22
N THR A 70 -10.34 10.59 15.31
CA THR A 70 -9.78 11.46 14.27
C THR A 70 -8.36 11.02 13.89
N PHE A 71 -8.02 11.19 12.60
CA PHE A 71 -6.74 10.77 12.07
C PHE A 71 -5.83 11.99 11.86
N SER A 72 -4.61 11.93 12.41
CA SER A 72 -3.56 12.91 12.08
C SER A 72 -2.77 12.45 10.85
N HIS A 73 -2.42 13.37 9.96
CA HIS A 73 -1.76 13.11 8.67
C HIS A 73 -0.29 12.61 8.75
N ASN A 74 0.11 11.95 9.84
CA ASN A 74 1.47 11.46 10.06
C ASN A 74 1.75 10.07 9.42
N CYS A 75 1.18 9.80 8.24
CA CYS A 75 1.49 8.59 7.49
C CYS A 75 2.71 8.82 6.58
N VAL A 76 3.72 7.96 6.67
CA VAL A 76 4.95 8.02 5.86
C VAL A 76 4.63 7.90 4.37
N SER A 77 3.84 6.91 3.98
CA SER A 77 3.45 6.69 2.57
C SER A 77 2.74 7.91 1.98
N CYS A 78 1.87 8.56 2.75
CA CYS A 78 1.19 9.78 2.29
C CYS A 78 2.15 10.96 2.15
N LYS A 79 3.10 11.14 3.07
CA LYS A 79 4.08 12.22 3.00
C LYS A 79 4.95 12.08 1.76
N LEU A 80 5.43 10.87 1.48
CA LEU A 80 6.23 10.57 0.29
C LEU A 80 5.41 10.69 -1.00
N GLY A 81 4.15 10.25 -1.00
CA GLY A 81 3.30 10.33 -2.20
C GLY A 81 2.74 11.73 -2.50
N LYS A 82 2.68 12.63 -1.50
CA LYS A 82 2.15 14.00 -1.64
C LYS A 82 3.21 15.08 -1.54
N SER A 83 4.47 14.72 -1.27
CA SER A 83 5.56 15.69 -1.32
C SER A 83 5.69 16.19 -2.74
N HIS A 84 5.51 17.49 -2.93
CA HIS A 84 5.84 18.13 -4.19
C HIS A 84 7.37 18.12 -4.36
N CYS A 85 7.85 17.98 -5.58
CA CYS A 85 9.27 18.25 -5.84
C CYS A 85 9.56 19.71 -5.48
N ILE A 86 10.62 19.96 -4.74
CA ILE A 86 11.09 21.34 -4.55
C ILE A 86 11.42 21.88 -5.95
N PRO A 87 11.01 23.11 -6.30
CA PRO A 87 11.40 23.70 -7.57
C PRO A 87 12.93 23.64 -7.69
N PHE A 88 13.41 23.30 -8.88
CA PHE A 88 14.83 23.46 -9.18
C PHE A 88 15.20 24.94 -9.08
N ASP A 89 16.40 25.24 -8.61
CA ASP A 89 16.91 26.60 -8.65
C ASP A 89 16.90 27.10 -10.10
N ASP A 90 16.56 28.37 -10.29
CA ASP A 90 16.63 29.01 -11.60
C ASP A 90 18.09 29.12 -12.04
N VAL A 91 18.54 28.15 -12.84
CA VAL A 91 19.87 28.22 -13.45
C VAL A 91 19.81 29.15 -14.66
N ILE A 92 20.20 30.41 -14.45
CA ILE A 92 20.34 31.37 -15.55
C ILE A 92 21.65 31.07 -16.29
N HIS A 93 21.54 30.47 -17.47
CA HIS A 93 22.68 30.30 -18.35
C HIS A 93 22.85 31.50 -19.29
N ASN A 94 23.94 32.25 -19.12
CA ASN A 94 24.33 33.31 -20.04
C ASN A 94 25.41 32.79 -21.01
N PHE A 95 25.11 32.86 -22.31
CA PHE A 95 26.05 32.48 -23.37
C PHE A 95 26.43 33.71 -24.18
N THR A 96 27.73 33.94 -24.34
CA THR A 96 28.31 35.08 -25.03
C THR A 96 28.90 34.70 -26.38
N THR A 97 28.95 33.41 -26.70
CA THR A 97 29.57 32.88 -27.93
C THR A 97 28.72 31.78 -28.58
N PRO A 98 28.79 31.61 -29.91
CA PRO A 98 28.09 30.51 -30.60
C PRO A 98 28.57 29.14 -30.09
N LEU A 99 27.64 28.18 -29.98
CA LEU A 99 27.89 26.78 -29.55
C LEU A 99 28.44 26.61 -28.12
N GLN A 100 28.24 27.59 -27.23
CA GLN A 100 28.74 27.53 -25.86
C GLN A 100 28.04 26.48 -24.97
N LEU A 101 26.83 26.05 -25.34
CA LEU A 101 26.17 24.89 -24.72
C LEU A 101 25.52 24.05 -25.81
N ILE A 102 25.84 22.76 -25.82
CA ILE A 102 25.21 21.74 -26.66
C ILE A 102 24.58 20.71 -25.73
N HIS A 103 23.27 20.55 -25.80
CA HIS A 103 22.53 19.54 -25.06
C HIS A 103 22.13 18.42 -26.02
N SER A 104 22.60 17.21 -25.78
CA SER A 104 22.18 16.00 -26.50
C SER A 104 21.49 15.06 -25.53
N ASP A 105 20.21 14.81 -25.75
CA ASP A 105 19.46 13.84 -24.96
C ASP A 105 19.42 12.51 -25.71
N VAL A 106 19.70 11.41 -25.01
CA VAL A 106 19.73 10.07 -25.58
C VAL A 106 18.65 9.24 -24.89
N TRP A 107 17.51 9.14 -25.56
CA TRP A 107 16.45 8.22 -25.15
C TRP A 107 16.72 6.90 -25.88
N GLN A 108 17.09 5.85 -25.13
CA GLN A 108 17.13 4.46 -25.62
C GLN A 108 16.10 3.61 -24.89
#